data_AF-A0A6A6KX12-F1
#
_entry.id   AF-A0A6A6KX12-F1
#
_cell.length_a   1.000
_cell.length_b   1.000
_cell.length_c   1.000
_cell.angle_alpha   90.00
_cell.angle_beta   90.00
_cell.angle_gamma   90.00
#
_symmetry.space_group_name_H-M   'P 1'
#
loop_
_entity.id
_entity.type
_entity.pdbx_description
1 polymer ?
#
loop_
_entity_poly.entity_id
_entity_poly.type
_entity_poly.pdbx_seq_one_letter_code
_entity_poly.pdbx_strand_id
1 'polypeptide(L)'
;MDADATRIEYYATVADPLCDFNFVRSGLGYCDISVGSGQEAPYGELVDVHYTARFADGIVFDSSYKRGRPLTMRIGVGKVIRGLDQGILGGDGVPPMQVGGKRKLQIPPKLAYGPEPAGCFSGDCNIPANATLVYDINLVRIYSGNRK
;
A
#
# COMPACT_ATOMS: atom_id res chain seq x y z
N MET A 1 20.03 -19.48 -9.91
CA MET A 1 20.11 -18.42 -8.88
C MET A 1 19.73 -17.14 -9.59
N ASP A 2 18.44 -16.79 -9.52
CA ASP A 2 17.84 -15.77 -10.36
C ASP A 2 18.16 -14.37 -9.84
N ALA A 3 19.04 -13.68 -10.56
CA ALA A 3 19.49 -12.33 -10.22
C ALA A 3 18.32 -11.34 -10.00
N ASP A 4 17.20 -11.54 -10.71
CA ASP A 4 15.98 -10.73 -10.57
C ASP A 4 15.23 -11.00 -9.25
N ALA A 5 15.17 -12.24 -8.77
CA ALA A 5 14.57 -12.56 -7.48
C ALA A 5 15.36 -11.89 -6.35
N THR A 6 16.69 -11.95 -6.41
CA THR A 6 17.57 -11.23 -5.46
C THR A 6 17.40 -9.73 -5.52
N ARG A 7 17.14 -9.11 -6.69
CA ARG A 7 16.94 -7.65 -6.80
C ARG A 7 15.59 -7.21 -6.24
N ILE A 8 14.53 -7.99 -6.48
CA ILE A 8 13.19 -7.72 -5.93
C ILE A 8 13.19 -7.91 -4.41
N GLU A 9 13.79 -9.00 -3.93
CA GLU A 9 14.00 -9.20 -2.49
C GLU A 9 14.87 -8.09 -1.90
N TYR A 10 15.93 -7.65 -2.59
CA TYR A 10 16.79 -6.54 -2.16
C TYR A 10 15.98 -5.24 -1.97
N TYR A 11 15.14 -4.83 -2.92
CA TYR A 11 14.29 -3.63 -2.73
C TYR A 11 13.13 -3.85 -1.73
N ALA A 12 12.71 -5.09 -1.49
CA ALA A 12 11.68 -5.43 -0.52
C ALA A 12 12.23 -5.64 0.90
N THR A 13 13.52 -5.89 1.10
CA THR A 13 14.08 -6.30 2.40
C THR A 13 15.23 -5.43 2.89
N VAL A 14 15.84 -4.62 2.03
CA VAL A 14 16.95 -3.75 2.45
C VAL A 14 16.41 -2.46 3.08
N ALA A 15 16.32 -2.52 4.41
CA ALA A 15 16.61 -1.42 5.32
C ALA A 15 15.57 -0.31 5.54
N ASP A 16 14.27 -0.52 5.29
CA ASP A 16 13.27 0.35 5.93
C ASP A 16 13.09 -0.10 7.39
N PRO A 17 13.34 0.77 8.38
CA PRO A 17 13.37 0.40 9.79
C PRO A 17 12.11 -0.35 10.20
N LEU A 18 12.27 -1.28 11.16
CA LEU A 18 11.14 -1.81 11.89
C LEU A 18 10.44 -0.64 12.56
N CYS A 19 9.11 -0.69 12.60
CA CYS A 19 8.34 0.32 13.28
C CYS A 19 7.07 -0.28 13.86
N ASP A 20 6.64 0.30 14.96
CA ASP A 20 5.46 -0.12 15.67
C ASP A 20 4.22 0.44 15.00
N PHE A 21 3.26 -0.43 14.72
CA PHE A 21 2.00 -0.02 14.11
C PHE A 21 1.11 0.70 15.12
N ASN A 22 0.62 1.87 14.73
CA ASN A 22 -0.49 2.53 15.37
C ASN A 22 -1.79 1.97 14.78
N PHE A 23 -2.56 1.25 15.60
CA PHE A 23 -3.84 0.69 15.20
C PHE A 23 -4.98 1.66 15.49
N VAL A 24 -5.80 1.92 14.48
CA VAL A 24 -7.02 2.73 14.61
C VAL A 24 -8.26 1.86 14.81
N ARG A 25 -9.42 2.47 15.12
CA ARG A 25 -10.68 1.74 15.39
C ARG A 25 -11.13 0.82 14.25
N SER A 26 -10.79 1.18 13.00
CA SER A 26 -11.08 0.32 11.84
C SER A 26 -10.24 -0.96 11.83
N GLY A 27 -9.23 -1.09 12.71
CA GLY A 27 -8.28 -2.20 12.75
C GLY A 27 -7.12 -2.05 11.75
N LEU A 28 -7.09 -0.96 10.97
CA LEU A 28 -5.95 -0.60 10.15
C LEU A 28 -4.77 -0.24 11.06
N GLY A 29 -3.64 -0.92 10.88
CA GLY A 29 -2.36 -0.51 11.46
C GLY A 29 -1.63 0.38 10.47
N TYR A 30 -1.05 1.49 10.93
CA TYR A 30 -0.15 2.30 10.12
C TYR A 30 1.12 2.70 10.88
N CYS A 31 2.19 2.92 10.13
CA CYS A 31 3.43 3.47 10.63
C CYS A 31 4.08 4.31 9.53
N ASP A 32 4.41 5.57 9.84
CA ASP A 32 5.24 6.40 8.98
C ASP A 32 6.71 6.12 9.23
N ILE A 33 7.37 5.49 8.25
CA ILE A 33 8.83 5.31 8.25
C ILE A 33 9.52 6.66 8.06
N SER A 34 8.95 7.49 7.19
CA SER A 34 9.35 8.87 7.00
C SER A 34 8.14 9.68 6.53
N VAL A 35 7.86 10.78 7.21
CA VAL A 35 6.83 11.73 6.76
C VAL A 35 7.36 12.46 5.53
N GLY A 36 6.53 12.61 4.51
CA GLY A 36 6.86 13.38 3.31
C GLY A 36 7.03 14.86 3.62
N SER A 37 7.49 15.63 2.64
CA SER A 37 7.58 17.10 2.76
C SER A 37 6.77 17.82 1.67
N GLY A 38 6.10 17.06 0.80
CA GLY A 38 5.28 17.60 -0.27
C GLY A 38 3.80 17.68 0.12
N GLN A 39 2.96 17.91 -0.89
CA GLN A 39 1.53 18.04 -0.71
C GLN A 39 0.91 16.76 -0.10
N GLU A 40 -0.08 16.95 0.77
CA GLU A 40 -0.94 15.88 1.28
C GLU A 40 -1.79 15.28 0.17
N ALA A 41 -1.95 13.96 0.20
CA ALA A 41 -2.77 13.19 -0.72
C ALA A 41 -4.22 13.71 -0.73
N PRO A 42 -4.71 14.33 -1.82
CA PRO A 42 -6.04 14.93 -1.84
C PRO A 42 -7.11 13.93 -2.27
N TYR A 43 -8.32 14.10 -1.72
CA TYR A 43 -9.46 13.25 -2.03
C TYR A 43 -9.77 13.23 -3.53
N GLY A 44 -9.92 12.03 -4.09
CA GLY A 44 -10.41 11.83 -5.45
C GLY A 44 -9.39 12.06 -6.56
N GLU A 45 -8.16 12.47 -6.25
CA GLU A 45 -7.11 12.67 -7.26
C GLU A 45 -6.33 11.39 -7.57
N LEU A 46 -5.57 11.43 -8.67
CA LEU A 46 -4.64 10.37 -9.04
C LEU A 46 -3.32 10.57 -8.30
N VAL A 47 -2.76 9.49 -7.77
CA VAL A 47 -1.44 9.46 -7.12
C VAL A 47 -0.59 8.35 -7.72
N ASP A 48 0.72 8.58 -7.77
CA ASP A 48 1.70 7.54 -8.05
C ASP A 48 2.27 7.03 -6.73
N VAL A 49 2.23 5.71 -6.55
CA VAL A 49 2.90 5.05 -5.43
C VAL A 49 3.86 3.98 -5.93
N HIS A 50 5.02 3.94 -5.31
CA HIS A 50 5.76 2.69 -5.24
C HIS A 50 5.25 1.91 -4.04
N TYR A 51 5.10 0.60 -4.21
CA TYR A 51 4.73 -0.30 -3.12
C TYR A 51 5.33 -1.69 -3.26
N THR A 52 5.38 -2.38 -2.12
CA THR A 52 5.51 -3.84 -2.01
C THR A 52 4.41 -4.35 -1.08
N ALA A 53 3.68 -5.37 -1.53
CA ALA A 53 2.58 -6.00 -0.82
C ALA A 53 2.93 -7.43 -0.41
N ARG A 54 2.70 -7.76 0.86
CA ARG A 54 3.03 -9.05 1.47
C ARG A 54 1.87 -9.59 2.29
N PHE A 55 1.86 -10.89 2.49
CA PHE A 55 1.04 -11.49 3.54
C PHE A 55 1.68 -11.28 4.92
N ALA A 56 0.94 -11.60 5.98
CA ALA A 56 1.42 -11.45 7.36
C ALA A 56 2.63 -12.32 7.70
N ASP A 57 2.87 -13.40 6.94
CA ASP A 57 4.05 -14.27 7.04
C ASP A 57 5.29 -13.71 6.31
N GLY A 58 5.16 -12.55 5.65
CA GLY A 58 6.23 -11.89 4.91
C GLY A 58 6.33 -12.29 3.44
N ILE A 59 5.52 -13.24 2.94
CA ILE A 59 5.56 -13.63 1.53
C ILE A 59 5.07 -12.47 0.65
N VAL A 60 5.93 -12.01 -0.26
CA VAL A 60 5.61 -10.96 -1.23
C VAL A 60 4.76 -11.53 -2.36
N PHE A 61 3.54 -11.02 -2.52
CA PHE A 61 2.66 -11.43 -3.63
C PHE A 61 2.60 -10.39 -4.76
N ASP A 62 2.87 -9.12 -4.49
CA ASP A 62 2.90 -8.06 -5.51
C ASP A 62 3.88 -6.93 -5.14
N SER A 63 4.46 -6.29 -6.15
CA SER A 63 5.30 -5.12 -5.96
C SER A 63 5.42 -4.31 -7.25
N SER A 64 5.27 -2.99 -7.14
CA SER A 64 5.50 -2.05 -8.25
C SER A 64 6.93 -2.09 -8.79
N TYR A 65 7.91 -2.43 -7.95
CA TYR A 65 9.32 -2.48 -8.33
C TYR A 65 9.60 -3.61 -9.33
N LYS A 66 8.83 -4.71 -9.29
CA LYS A 66 8.88 -5.78 -10.31
C LYS A 66 8.57 -5.26 -11.72
N ARG A 67 7.78 -4.18 -11.81
CA ARG A 67 7.37 -3.55 -13.07
C ARG A 67 8.25 -2.35 -13.44
N GLY A 68 9.22 -1.98 -12.59
CA GLY A 68 10.12 -0.85 -12.84
C GLY A 68 9.46 0.53 -12.84
N ARG A 69 8.19 0.66 -12.43
CA ARG A 69 7.45 1.93 -12.44
C ARG A 69 6.42 2.01 -11.31
N PRO A 70 6.09 3.22 -10.81
CA PRO A 70 4.99 3.41 -9.86
C PRO A 70 3.65 2.89 -10.40
N LEU A 71 2.73 2.60 -9.49
CA LEU A 71 1.33 2.37 -9.82
C LEU A 71 0.56 3.68 -9.65
N THR A 72 -0.11 4.11 -10.71
CA THR A 72 -1.07 5.21 -10.64
C THR A 72 -2.41 4.69 -10.14
N MET A 73 -2.95 5.29 -9.10
CA MET A 73 -4.24 4.91 -8.50
C MET A 73 -5.04 6.15 -8.13
N ARG A 74 -6.38 6.05 -8.17
CA ARG A 74 -7.27 7.11 -7.68
C ARG A 74 -7.68 6.79 -6.25
N ILE A 75 -7.37 7.69 -5.33
CA ILE A 75 -7.60 7.49 -3.88
C ILE A 75 -8.88 8.17 -3.40
N GLY A 76 -9.49 7.61 -2.36
CA GLY A 76 -10.66 8.17 -1.66
C GLY A 76 -12.02 7.87 -2.31
N VAL A 77 -12.05 7.17 -3.44
CA VAL A 77 -13.26 6.97 -4.25
C VAL A 77 -13.65 5.49 -4.38
N GLY A 78 -13.07 4.60 -3.55
CA GLY A 78 -13.42 3.18 -3.54
C GLY A 78 -12.98 2.42 -4.79
N LYS A 79 -11.92 2.89 -5.46
CA LYS A 79 -11.32 2.22 -6.63
C LYS A 79 -10.20 1.27 -6.26
N VAL A 80 -9.81 1.26 -4.99
CA VAL A 80 -8.80 0.37 -4.42
C VAL A 80 -9.35 -0.20 -3.11
N ILE A 81 -8.64 -1.17 -2.51
CA ILE A 81 -9.09 -1.73 -1.22
C ILE A 81 -9.19 -0.63 -0.17
N ARG A 82 -10.20 -0.72 0.70
CA ARG A 82 -10.56 0.34 1.67
C ARG A 82 -9.39 0.73 2.58
N GLY A 83 -8.52 -0.22 2.93
CA GLY A 83 -7.33 0.04 3.73
C GLY A 83 -6.29 0.90 3.03
N LEU A 84 -6.16 0.82 1.70
CA LEU A 84 -5.26 1.70 0.93
C LEU A 84 -5.86 3.10 0.81
N ASP A 85 -7.17 3.21 0.55
CA ASP A 85 -7.86 4.50 0.55
C ASP A 85 -7.67 5.21 1.90
N GLN A 86 -8.05 4.56 3.00
CA GLN A 86 -7.89 5.12 4.34
C GLN A 86 -6.42 5.36 4.71
N GLY A 87 -5.52 4.46 4.32
CA GLY A 87 -4.11 4.50 4.68
C GLY A 87 -3.30 5.57 3.95
N ILE A 88 -3.69 5.94 2.72
CA ILE A 88 -3.00 6.97 1.91
C ILE A 88 -3.70 8.33 2.06
N LEU A 89 -5.02 8.38 1.88
CA LEU A 89 -5.80 9.61 2.02
C LEU A 89 -5.89 10.09 3.48
N GLY A 90 -5.78 9.17 4.44
CA GLY A 90 -6.11 9.42 5.84
C GLY A 90 -7.61 9.22 6.12
N GLY A 91 -7.97 9.28 7.40
CA GLY A 91 -9.32 9.07 7.91
C GLY A 91 -9.38 8.15 9.12
N ASP A 92 -10.40 8.34 9.96
CA ASP A 92 -10.67 7.53 11.16
C ASP A 92 -9.45 7.34 12.10
N GLY A 93 -8.62 8.38 12.22
CA GLY A 93 -7.43 8.38 13.09
C GLY A 93 -6.11 8.10 12.36
N VAL A 94 -6.14 7.91 11.04
CA VAL A 94 -4.93 7.85 10.20
C VAL A 94 -4.68 9.22 9.57
N PRO A 95 -3.50 9.84 9.74
CA PRO A 95 -3.17 11.10 9.07
C PRO A 95 -2.94 10.88 7.56
N PRO A 96 -3.20 11.87 6.69
CA PRO A 96 -2.91 11.74 5.26
C PRO A 96 -1.42 11.50 4.99
N MET A 97 -1.09 10.77 3.93
CA MET A 97 0.28 10.71 3.44
C MET A 97 0.64 11.99 2.68
N GLN A 98 1.92 12.37 2.74
CA GLN A 98 2.50 13.49 1.99
C GLN A 98 3.46 12.97 0.92
N VAL A 99 3.57 13.69 -0.20
CA VAL A 99 4.53 13.34 -1.27
C VAL A 99 5.95 13.25 -0.71
N GLY A 100 6.66 12.19 -1.08
CA GLY A 100 7.97 11.79 -0.55
C GLY A 100 7.89 10.93 0.71
N GLY A 101 6.70 10.74 1.28
CA GLY A 101 6.49 9.95 2.49
C GLY A 101 6.53 8.45 2.25
N LYS A 102 7.05 7.71 3.24
CA LYS A 102 7.06 6.26 3.29
C LYS A 102 6.22 5.77 4.46
N ARG A 103 5.25 4.90 4.20
CA ARG A 103 4.33 4.35 5.19
C ARG A 103 4.21 2.84 5.05
N LYS A 104 4.22 2.15 6.19
CA LYS A 104 3.78 0.76 6.30
C LYS A 104 2.32 0.72 6.73
N LEU A 105 1.54 -0.16 6.11
CA LEU A 105 0.15 -0.45 6.49
C LEU A 105 -0.01 -1.94 6.78
N GLN A 106 -0.71 -2.26 7.86
CA GLN A 106 -1.24 -3.59 8.13
C GLN A 106 -2.75 -3.55 7.98
N ILE A 107 -3.24 -4.13 6.90
CA ILE A 107 -4.62 -4.04 6.46
C ILE A 107 -5.35 -5.34 6.84
N PRO A 108 -6.30 -5.31 7.77
CA PRO A 108 -7.09 -6.49 8.12
C PRO A 108 -8.02 -6.88 6.96
N PRO A 109 -8.49 -8.14 6.90
CA PRO A 109 -9.24 -8.65 5.75
C PRO A 109 -10.48 -7.83 5.40
N LYS A 110 -11.20 -7.33 6.41
CA LYS A 110 -12.39 -6.48 6.24
C LYS A 110 -12.12 -5.14 5.52
N LEU A 111 -10.87 -4.68 5.49
CA LEU A 111 -10.41 -3.51 4.75
C LEU A 111 -9.62 -3.88 3.48
N ALA A 112 -9.40 -5.18 3.25
CA ALA A 112 -8.74 -5.75 2.09
C ALA A 112 -9.77 -6.48 1.20
N TYR A 113 -9.56 -7.78 0.94
CA TYR A 113 -10.39 -8.60 0.06
C TYR A 113 -11.48 -9.40 0.77
N GLY A 114 -11.55 -9.36 2.10
CA GLY A 114 -12.64 -9.95 2.88
C GLY A 114 -12.52 -11.47 3.05
N PRO A 115 -13.66 -12.16 3.25
CA PRO A 115 -13.69 -13.59 3.55
C PRO A 115 -13.52 -14.50 2.33
N GLU A 116 -13.55 -13.95 1.12
CA GLU A 116 -13.40 -14.71 -0.12
C GLU A 116 -11.95 -14.60 -0.64
N PRO A 117 -11.43 -15.63 -1.33
CA PRO A 117 -10.17 -15.53 -2.06
C PRO A 117 -10.24 -14.47 -3.17
N ALA A 118 -9.10 -13.90 -3.54
CA ALA A 118 -9.00 -12.88 -4.57
C ALA A 118 -7.83 -13.10 -5.54
N GLY A 119 -7.85 -12.35 -6.64
CA GLY A 119 -6.86 -12.47 -7.72
C GLY A 119 -6.89 -13.83 -8.42
N CYS A 120 -8.09 -14.34 -8.63
CA CYS A 120 -8.32 -15.65 -9.22
C CYS A 120 -8.12 -15.63 -10.75
N PHE A 121 -7.30 -16.54 -11.26
CA PHE A 121 -7.12 -16.80 -12.67
C PHE A 121 -7.24 -18.30 -12.93
N SER A 122 -8.17 -18.70 -13.80
CA SER A 122 -8.43 -20.11 -14.14
C SER A 122 -8.73 -21.04 -12.95
N GLY A 123 -9.31 -20.51 -11.86
CA GLY A 123 -9.67 -21.27 -10.66
C GLY A 123 -8.65 -21.17 -9.53
N ASP A 124 -7.42 -20.73 -9.81
CA ASP A 124 -6.38 -20.54 -8.81
C ASP A 124 -6.34 -19.07 -8.35
N CYS A 125 -6.51 -18.85 -7.05
CA CYS A 125 -6.49 -17.52 -6.44
C CYS A 125 -5.17 -17.29 -5.71
N ASN A 126 -4.48 -16.19 -6.02
CA ASN A 126 -3.20 -15.88 -5.41
C ASN A 126 -3.33 -15.22 -4.03
N ILE A 127 -4.51 -14.71 -3.66
CA ILE A 127 -4.78 -14.10 -2.35
C ILE A 127 -5.76 -14.99 -1.59
N PRO A 128 -5.37 -15.58 -0.46
CA PRO A 128 -6.26 -16.40 0.36
C PRO A 128 -7.43 -15.61 0.94
N ALA A 129 -8.53 -16.33 1.21
CA ALA A 129 -9.62 -15.86 2.05
C ALA A 129 -9.10 -15.35 3.41
N ASN A 130 -9.70 -14.27 3.93
CA ASN A 130 -9.33 -13.69 5.22
C ASN A 130 -7.84 -13.30 5.35
N ALA A 131 -7.17 -12.98 4.24
CA ALA A 131 -5.77 -12.56 4.26
C ALA A 131 -5.61 -11.15 4.86
N THR A 132 -4.72 -11.04 5.87
CA THR A 132 -4.16 -9.76 6.31
C THR A 132 -3.02 -9.38 5.37
N LEU A 133 -3.02 -8.14 4.90
CA LEU A 133 -2.03 -7.64 3.95
C LEU A 133 -1.13 -6.61 4.60
N VAL A 134 0.16 -6.67 4.30
CA VAL A 134 1.15 -5.67 4.71
C VAL A 134 1.65 -4.94 3.47
N TYR A 135 1.48 -3.61 3.45
CA TYR A 135 1.95 -2.76 2.37
C TYR A 135 3.05 -1.84 2.86
N ASP A 136 4.19 -1.85 2.18
CA ASP A 136 5.15 -0.74 2.23
C ASP A 136 4.82 0.19 1.07
N ILE A 137 4.60 1.48 1.35
CA ILE A 137 4.15 2.48 0.38
C ILE A 137 5.13 3.64 0.39
N ASN A 138 5.51 4.10 -0.79
CA ASN A 138 6.21 5.36 -1.03
C ASN A 138 5.34 6.22 -1.97
N LEU A 139 4.85 7.36 -1.46
CA LEU A 139 4.03 8.29 -2.24
C LEU A 139 4.92 9.19 -3.10
N VAL A 140 4.89 8.99 -4.41
CA VAL A 140 5.84 9.61 -5.35
C VAL A 140 5.32 10.93 -5.89
N ARG A 141 4.04 10.97 -6.28
CA ARG A 141 3.46 12.12 -6.99
C ARG A 141 1.95 12.20 -6.80
N ILE A 142 1.42 13.41 -6.84
CA ILE A 142 -0.01 13.70 -7.00
C ILE A 142 -0.21 14.34 -8.37
N TYR A 143 -1.22 13.88 -9.12
CA TYR A 143 -1.71 14.53 -10.32
C TYR A 143 -2.90 15.39 -9.92
N SER A 144 -2.65 16.63 -9.51
CA SER A 144 -3.72 17.58 -9.29
C SER A 144 -4.27 17.98 -10.66
N GLY A 145 -5.54 17.69 -10.94
CA GLY A 145 -6.20 18.36 -12.06
C GLY A 145 -6.16 19.87 -11.81
N ASN A 146 -5.66 20.66 -12.78
CA ASN A 146 -5.87 22.11 -12.77
C ASN A 146 -7.38 22.36 -12.79
N ARG A 147 -8.02 22.41 -11.61
CA ARG A 147 -9.34 23.00 -11.44
C ARG A 147 -9.14 24.50 -11.59
N LYS A 148 -9.21 24.95 -12.84
CA LYS A 148 -9.55 26.34 -13.15
C LYS A 148 -10.93 26.65 -12.58
#